data_AF-A0AAV0EMR4-F1
#
_entry.id   AF-A0AAV0EMR4-F1
#
_cell.length_a   1.000
_cell.length_b   1.000
_cell.length_c   1.000
_cell.angle_alpha   90.00
_cell.angle_beta   90.00
_cell.angle_gamma   90.00
#
_symmetry.space_group_name_H-M   'P 1'
#
loop_
_entity.id
_entity.type
_entity.pdbx_description
1 polymer ?
#
loop_
_entity_poly.entity_id
_entity_poly.type
_entity_poly.pdbx_seq_one_letter_code
_entity_poly.pdbx_strand_id
1 'polypeptide(L)'
;MKITDLTGTNLVNLRRTIYLTIMSSVGFEEAGHKLLQIKFEPGQEIELCIMLLECCSQERTYRSYYGLLGQRFCMINKIYQENFEKCFVQQYSTVHRLETNKLTNVAQFFAHLLGTDALPWHVLAYIRLTEEYTTSSSRIFIKILFQELYEHLGIRLLKERLNDQTMQESFASIFPRDNRNNASVQNEQCPPCV
;
A
#
# COMPACT_ATOMS: atom_id res chain seq x y z
N MET A 1 -0.38 28.54 31.81
CA MET A 1 -0.24 27.12 32.18
C MET A 1 -0.90 26.30 31.08
N LYS A 2 -0.14 25.73 30.13
CA LYS A 2 -0.70 24.78 29.15
C LYS A 2 -0.88 23.45 29.87
N ILE A 3 -2.12 23.02 30.05
CA ILE A 3 -2.43 21.69 30.57
C ILE A 3 -2.02 20.71 29.48
N THR A 4 -0.87 20.08 29.63
CA THR A 4 -0.45 18.97 28.77
C THR A 4 -1.31 17.77 29.15
N ASP A 5 -2.21 17.36 28.27
CA ASP A 5 -3.06 16.19 28.50
C ASP A 5 -2.19 14.92 28.48
N LEU A 6 -2.05 14.30 29.66
CA LEU A 6 -1.27 13.07 29.88
C LEU A 6 -2.10 11.79 29.66
N THR A 7 -3.39 11.90 29.30
CA THR A 7 -4.34 10.77 29.37
C THR A 7 -4.65 10.06 28.06
N GLY A 8 -4.07 10.46 26.91
CA GLY A 8 -4.38 9.85 25.60
C GLY A 8 -5.83 10.08 25.12
N THR A 9 -6.67 10.71 25.94
CA THR A 9 -8.08 11.02 25.68
C THR A 9 -8.27 11.87 24.43
N ASN A 10 -7.37 12.84 24.20
CA ASN A 10 -7.38 13.65 22.98
C ASN A 10 -7.21 12.81 21.71
N LEU A 11 -6.33 11.81 21.72
CA LEU A 11 -6.10 10.94 20.56
C LEU A 11 -7.32 10.04 20.29
N VAL A 12 -7.94 9.50 21.34
CA VAL A 12 -9.17 8.71 21.23
C VAL A 12 -10.31 9.54 20.65
N ASN A 13 -10.46 10.79 21.10
CA ASN A 13 -11.47 11.70 20.58
C ASN A 13 -11.21 12.08 19.12
N LEU A 14 -9.94 12.29 18.74
CA LEU A 14 -9.55 12.53 17.35
C LEU A 14 -9.93 11.34 16.46
N ARG A 15 -9.53 10.12 16.84
CA ARG A 15 -9.87 8.88 16.11
C ARG A 15 -11.37 8.70 15.96
N ARG A 16 -12.13 8.92 17.04
CA ARG A 16 -13.60 8.87 17.01
C ARG A 16 -14.18 9.88 16.03
N THR A 17 -13.66 11.10 16.03
CA THR A 17 -14.11 12.17 15.13
C THR A 17 -13.88 11.77 13.68
N ILE A 18 -12.68 11.30 13.34
CA ILE A 18 -12.32 10.82 11.98
C ILE A 18 -13.25 9.68 11.56
N TYR A 19 -13.43 8.67 12.41
CA TYR A 19 -14.32 7.54 12.16
C TYR A 19 -15.75 8.01 11.87
N LEU A 20 -16.32 8.84 12.74
CA LEU A 20 -17.69 9.33 12.56
C LEU A 20 -17.83 10.15 11.27
N THR A 21 -16.84 10.98 10.94
CA THR A 21 -16.85 11.75 9.69
C THR A 21 -16.81 10.83 8.46
N ILE A 22 -15.95 9.81 8.47
CA ILE A 22 -15.84 8.84 7.36
C ILE A 22 -17.14 8.06 7.18
N MET A 23 -17.74 7.57 8.28
CA MET A 23 -18.90 6.68 8.21
C MET A 23 -20.23 7.40 8.00
N SER A 24 -20.33 8.69 8.37
CA SER A 24 -21.57 9.47 8.22
C SER A 24 -21.66 10.26 6.91
N SER A 25 -20.57 10.36 6.15
CA SER A 25 -20.56 11.10 4.89
C SER A 25 -21.17 10.29 3.75
N VAL A 26 -21.88 10.96 2.84
CA VAL A 26 -22.56 10.31 1.71
C VAL A 26 -21.56 9.92 0.62
N GLY A 27 -20.54 10.77 0.40
CA GLY A 27 -19.53 10.58 -0.64
C GLY A 27 -18.14 11.04 -0.19
N PHE A 28 -17.12 10.63 -0.95
CA PHE A 28 -15.72 10.88 -0.59
C PHE A 28 -15.35 12.37 -0.64
N GLU A 29 -16.03 13.16 -1.48
CA GLU A 29 -15.80 14.60 -1.57
C GLU A 29 -16.26 15.32 -0.29
N GLU A 30 -17.46 14.97 0.19
CA GLU A 30 -18.01 15.48 1.44
C GLU A 30 -17.13 15.08 2.63
N ALA A 31 -16.76 13.79 2.70
CA ALA A 31 -15.88 13.27 3.73
C ALA A 31 -14.53 14.00 3.72
N GLY A 32 -13.91 14.14 2.54
CA GLY A 32 -12.65 14.84 2.37
C GLY A 32 -12.74 16.30 2.81
N HIS A 33 -13.81 17.01 2.42
CA HIS A 33 -14.02 18.41 2.84
C HIS A 33 -14.13 18.53 4.36
N LYS A 34 -14.95 17.70 5.01
CA LYS A 34 -15.13 17.71 6.47
C LYS A 34 -13.84 17.34 7.21
N LEU A 35 -13.12 16.31 6.75
CA LEU A 35 -11.87 15.87 7.36
C LEU A 35 -10.77 16.93 7.27
N LEU A 36 -10.71 17.71 6.19
CA LEU A 36 -9.76 18.83 6.05
C LEU A 36 -10.04 19.99 7.01
N GLN A 37 -11.24 20.08 7.59
CA GLN A 37 -11.57 21.08 8.60
C GLN A 37 -11.10 20.66 10.01
N ILE A 38 -10.72 19.41 10.21
CA ILE A 38 -10.16 18.93 11.47
C ILE A 38 -8.76 19.52 11.65
N LYS A 39 -8.51 20.11 12.82
CA LYS A 39 -7.18 20.63 13.18
C LYS A 39 -6.34 19.49 13.72
N PHE A 40 -5.34 19.07 12.94
CA PHE A 40 -4.33 18.11 13.36
C PHE A 40 -3.16 18.87 14.00
N GLU A 41 -2.70 18.40 15.16
CA GLU A 41 -1.38 18.79 15.66
C GLU A 41 -0.30 18.07 14.85
N PRO A 42 0.91 18.65 14.68
CA PRO A 42 1.99 18.02 13.94
C PRO A 42 2.26 16.58 14.42
N GLY A 43 2.23 15.63 13.49
CA GLY A 43 2.42 14.21 13.76
C GLY A 43 1.12 13.41 13.96
N GLN A 44 -0.04 14.06 14.11
CA GLN A 44 -1.34 13.39 14.21
C GLN A 44 -1.97 13.05 12.86
N GLU A 45 -1.41 13.54 11.76
CA GLU A 45 -1.94 13.30 10.41
C GLU A 45 -1.95 11.81 10.05
N ILE A 46 -1.04 11.02 10.64
CA ILE A 46 -0.99 9.57 10.47
C ILE A 46 -2.26 8.89 11.00
N GLU A 47 -2.91 9.47 12.01
CA GLU A 47 -4.14 8.93 12.57
C GLU A 47 -5.28 8.95 11.55
N LEU A 48 -5.31 9.94 10.66
CA LEU A 48 -6.26 9.95 9.54
C LEU A 48 -6.02 8.76 8.60
N CYS A 49 -4.76 8.51 8.23
CA CYS A 49 -4.40 7.39 7.35
C CYS A 49 -4.73 6.04 8.00
N ILE A 50 -4.40 5.87 9.29
CA ILE A 50 -4.71 4.66 10.07
C ILE A 50 -6.22 4.45 10.15
N MET A 51 -6.98 5.46 10.57
CA MET A 51 -8.42 5.33 10.72
C MET A 51 -9.13 5.07 9.39
N LEU A 52 -8.68 5.71 8.30
CA LEU A 52 -9.23 5.45 6.96
C LEU A 52 -9.02 4.00 6.55
N LEU A 53 -7.81 3.48 6.75
CA LEU A 53 -7.45 2.11 6.39
C LEU A 53 -8.16 1.08 7.27
N GLU A 54 -8.28 1.36 8.57
CA GLU A 54 -9.04 0.53 9.50
C GLU A 54 -10.52 0.45 9.10
N CYS A 55 -11.17 1.59 8.82
CA CYS A 55 -12.56 1.61 8.33
C CYS A 55 -12.70 0.78 7.05
N CYS A 56 -11.81 0.98 6.08
CA CYS A 56 -11.79 0.22 4.83
C CYS A 56 -11.67 -1.29 5.07
N SER A 57 -10.76 -1.71 5.97
CA SER A 57 -10.51 -3.12 6.25
C SER A 57 -11.73 -3.84 6.84
N GLN A 58 -12.57 -3.14 7.61
CA GLN A 58 -13.70 -3.72 8.32
C GLN A 58 -14.98 -3.82 7.47
N GLU A 59 -15.00 -3.22 6.29
CA GLU A 59 -16.14 -3.30 5.37
C GLU A 59 -16.37 -4.73 4.89
N ARG A 60 -17.64 -5.09 4.64
CA ARG A 60 -17.96 -6.41 4.09
C ARG A 60 -17.43 -6.60 2.67
N THR A 61 -17.37 -5.53 1.91
CA THR A 61 -16.86 -5.50 0.54
C THR A 61 -16.18 -4.16 0.32
N TYR A 62 -15.05 -4.17 -0.39
CA TYR A 62 -14.34 -2.96 -0.72
C TYR A 62 -15.24 -1.96 -1.46
N ARG A 63 -15.12 -0.69 -1.05
CA ARG A 63 -15.81 0.45 -1.68
C ARG A 63 -14.75 1.40 -2.21
N SER A 64 -14.87 1.78 -3.49
CA SER A 64 -13.97 2.76 -4.14
C SER A 64 -13.90 4.10 -3.40
N TYR A 65 -14.93 4.43 -2.61
CA TYR A 65 -14.96 5.53 -1.65
C TYR A 65 -13.65 5.67 -0.85
N TYR A 66 -13.10 4.58 -0.31
CA TYR A 66 -11.89 4.63 0.51
C TYR A 66 -10.65 4.97 -0.32
N GLY A 67 -10.47 4.31 -1.47
CA GLY A 67 -9.37 4.59 -2.39
C GLY A 67 -9.38 6.04 -2.91
N LEU A 68 -10.56 6.54 -3.30
CA LEU A 68 -10.74 7.94 -3.73
C LEU A 68 -10.43 8.94 -2.63
N LEU A 69 -10.85 8.66 -1.40
CA LEU A 69 -10.55 9.50 -0.24
C LEU A 69 -9.05 9.52 0.06
N GLY A 70 -8.40 8.36 0.10
CA GLY A 70 -6.95 8.23 0.30
C GLY A 70 -6.16 8.95 -0.80
N GLN A 71 -6.53 8.76 -2.06
CA GLN A 71 -5.95 9.43 -3.22
C GLN A 71 -6.03 10.95 -3.07
N ARG A 72 -7.20 11.48 -2.71
CA ARG A 72 -7.40 12.91 -2.50
C ARG A 72 -6.46 13.48 -1.45
N PHE A 73 -6.26 12.77 -0.33
CA PHE A 73 -5.31 13.21 0.70
C PHE A 73 -3.87 13.20 0.23
N CYS A 74 -3.43 12.15 -0.46
CA CYS A 74 -2.08 12.10 -1.04
C CYS A 74 -1.82 13.26 -2.00
N MET A 75 -2.83 13.65 -2.80
CA MET A 75 -2.72 14.75 -3.77
C MET A 75 -2.72 16.15 -3.12
N ILE A 76 -3.25 16.29 -1.90
CA ILE A 76 -3.29 17.58 -1.19
C ILE A 76 -1.97 17.88 -0.49
N ASN A 77 -1.40 16.88 0.19
CA ASN A 77 -0.17 17.08 0.95
C ASN A 77 0.65 15.77 1.00
N LYS A 78 1.94 15.89 0.67
CA LYS A 78 2.90 14.79 0.66
C LYS A 78 2.99 14.06 2.01
N ILE A 79 2.70 14.73 3.13
CA ILE A 79 2.66 14.07 4.45
C ILE A 79 1.71 12.87 4.49
N TYR A 80 0.57 12.94 3.78
CA TYR A 80 -0.38 11.83 3.72
C TYR A 80 0.14 10.70 2.86
N GLN A 81 0.82 11.01 1.76
CA GLN A 81 1.51 10.01 0.95
C GLN A 81 2.52 9.24 1.82
N GLU A 82 3.43 9.95 2.50
CA GLU A 82 4.42 9.35 3.40
C GLU A 82 3.78 8.53 4.54
N ASN A 83 2.65 8.98 5.08
CA ASN A 83 1.92 8.25 6.11
C ASN A 83 1.23 6.99 5.55
N PHE A 84 0.67 7.02 4.34
CA PHE A 84 0.15 5.82 3.69
C PHE A 84 1.27 4.84 3.30
N GLU A 85 2.47 5.31 2.97
CA GLU A 85 3.64 4.42 2.80
C GLU A 85 3.95 3.68 4.10
N LYS A 86 3.99 4.39 5.24
CA LYS A 86 4.17 3.76 6.56
C LYS A 86 3.05 2.76 6.86
N CYS A 87 1.80 3.11 6.56
CA CYS A 87 0.67 2.20 6.73
C CYS A 87 0.81 0.95 5.86
N PHE A 88 1.30 1.07 4.61
CA PHE A 88 1.54 -0.06 3.72
C PHE A 88 2.56 -1.03 4.33
N VAL A 89 3.72 -0.50 4.75
CA VAL A 89 4.79 -1.30 5.35
C VAL A 89 4.31 -2.01 6.61
N GLN A 90 3.61 -1.28 7.49
CA GLN A 90 3.06 -1.84 8.72
C GLN A 90 2.04 -2.94 8.41
N GLN A 91 1.07 -2.70 7.52
CA GLN A 91 0.06 -3.70 7.19
C GLN A 91 0.66 -4.95 6.56
N TYR A 92 1.61 -4.79 5.64
CA TYR A 92 2.28 -5.93 5.01
C TYR A 92 3.08 -6.74 6.04
N SER A 93 3.76 -6.10 6.99
CA SER A 93 4.51 -6.81 8.06
C SER A 93 3.61 -7.69 8.95
N THR A 94 2.37 -7.27 9.18
CA THR A 94 1.39 -7.99 10.01
C THR A 94 0.31 -8.72 9.20
N VAL A 95 0.49 -8.86 7.87
CA VAL A 95 -0.52 -9.40 6.94
C VAL A 95 -0.98 -10.81 7.30
N HIS A 96 -0.12 -11.61 7.94
CA HIS A 96 -0.43 -12.95 8.41
C HIS A 96 -1.49 -12.99 9.53
N ARG A 97 -1.77 -11.85 10.19
CA ARG A 97 -2.78 -11.72 11.25
C ARG A 97 -4.14 -11.26 10.71
N LEU A 98 -4.20 -10.87 9.44
CA LEU A 98 -5.42 -10.38 8.83
C LEU A 98 -6.27 -11.56 8.35
N GLU A 99 -7.56 -11.50 8.64
CA GLU A 99 -8.56 -12.40 8.07
C GLU A 99 -8.77 -12.10 6.59
N THR A 100 -9.27 -13.09 5.83
CA THR A 100 -9.42 -13.03 4.37
C THR A 100 -10.11 -11.76 3.86
N ASN A 101 -11.20 -11.33 4.51
CA ASN A 101 -11.92 -10.13 4.09
C ASN A 101 -11.09 -8.85 4.24
N LYS A 102 -10.39 -8.72 5.38
CA LYS A 102 -9.51 -7.57 5.65
C LYS A 102 -8.35 -7.54 4.67
N LEU A 103 -7.77 -8.71 4.35
CA LEU A 103 -6.73 -8.83 3.33
C LEU A 103 -7.19 -8.28 1.99
N THR A 104 -8.37 -8.69 1.53
CA THR A 104 -8.93 -8.24 0.26
C THR A 104 -9.10 -6.72 0.22
N ASN A 105 -9.78 -6.15 1.21
CA ASN A 105 -10.07 -4.71 1.23
C ASN A 105 -8.80 -3.87 1.31
N VAL A 106 -7.83 -4.27 2.16
CA VAL A 106 -6.56 -3.55 2.31
C VAL A 106 -5.73 -3.64 1.02
N ALA A 107 -5.70 -4.80 0.36
CA ALA A 107 -5.00 -4.95 -0.91
C ALA A 107 -5.63 -4.08 -2.01
N GLN A 108 -6.97 -4.06 -2.11
CA GLN A 108 -7.68 -3.23 -3.09
C GLN A 108 -7.49 -1.73 -2.83
N PHE A 109 -7.47 -1.31 -1.57
CA PHE A 109 -7.16 0.08 -1.19
C PHE A 109 -5.78 0.50 -1.71
N PHE A 110 -4.74 -0.30 -1.44
CA PHE A 110 -3.39 0.05 -1.89
C PHE A 110 -3.20 -0.10 -3.40
N ALA A 111 -3.88 -1.04 -4.05
CA ALA A 111 -3.91 -1.12 -5.51
C ALA A 111 -4.52 0.14 -6.14
N HIS A 112 -5.58 0.70 -5.55
CA HIS A 112 -6.15 1.98 -5.99
C HIS A 112 -5.12 3.10 -5.88
N LEU A 113 -4.44 3.24 -4.74
CA LEU A 113 -3.45 4.31 -4.56
C LEU A 113 -2.25 4.19 -5.50
N LEU A 114 -1.76 2.97 -5.73
CA LEU A 114 -0.67 2.70 -6.68
C LEU A 114 -1.11 2.95 -8.14
N GLY A 115 -2.29 2.46 -8.52
CA GLY A 115 -2.83 2.60 -9.87
C GLY A 115 -3.19 4.04 -10.25
N THR A 116 -3.41 4.92 -9.26
CA THR A 116 -3.67 6.35 -9.47
C THR A 116 -2.45 7.25 -9.25
N ASP A 117 -1.27 6.66 -9.09
CA ASP A 117 -0.01 7.35 -8.75
C ASP A 117 -0.08 8.21 -7.47
N ALA A 118 -1.08 7.95 -6.61
CA ALA A 118 -1.21 8.61 -5.31
C ALA A 118 -0.18 8.10 -4.31
N LEU A 119 0.21 6.83 -4.41
CA LEU A 119 1.29 6.21 -3.67
C LEU A 119 2.40 5.82 -4.64
N PRO A 120 3.68 6.11 -4.32
CA PRO A 120 4.78 5.76 -5.21
C PRO A 120 5.03 4.25 -5.19
N TRP A 121 5.45 3.72 -6.34
CA TRP A 121 5.60 2.28 -6.54
C TRP A 121 6.79 1.67 -5.77
N HIS A 122 7.68 2.50 -5.19
CA HIS A 122 8.83 2.00 -4.39
C HIS A 122 8.39 1.29 -3.12
N VAL A 123 7.15 1.49 -2.66
CA VAL A 123 6.60 0.74 -1.52
C VAL A 123 6.56 -0.76 -1.77
N LEU A 124 6.54 -1.20 -3.04
CA LEU A 124 6.60 -2.60 -3.40
C LEU A 124 7.95 -3.26 -3.02
N ALA A 125 9.02 -2.48 -2.81
CA ALA A 125 10.32 -2.99 -2.35
C ALA A 125 10.26 -3.68 -0.98
N TYR A 126 9.26 -3.37 -0.16
CA TYR A 126 9.05 -4.01 1.13
C TYR A 126 8.46 -5.42 1.02
N ILE A 127 7.93 -5.79 -0.16
CA ILE A 127 7.45 -7.14 -0.44
C ILE A 127 8.63 -8.03 -0.77
N ARG A 128 8.86 -9.09 0.02
CA ARG A 128 9.83 -10.14 -0.28
C ARG A 128 9.12 -11.42 -0.69
N LEU A 129 9.24 -11.82 -1.95
CA LEU A 129 8.71 -13.08 -2.47
C LEU A 129 9.77 -14.18 -2.43
N THR A 130 9.83 -14.88 -1.31
CA THR A 130 10.70 -16.07 -1.12
C THR A 130 9.93 -17.15 -0.36
N GLU A 131 10.25 -18.42 -0.58
CA GLU A 131 9.60 -19.54 0.14
C GLU A 131 9.78 -19.42 1.67
N GLU A 132 10.93 -18.94 2.13
CA GLU A 132 11.27 -18.80 3.56
C GLU A 132 10.52 -17.63 4.24
N TYR A 133 10.36 -16.50 3.55
CA TYR A 133 9.80 -15.28 4.15
C TYR A 133 8.34 -14.96 3.76
N THR A 134 7.67 -15.81 2.96
CA THR A 134 6.26 -15.60 2.57
C THR A 134 5.29 -16.56 3.23
N THR A 135 4.27 -16.00 3.89
CA THR A 135 3.12 -16.76 4.38
C THR A 135 2.04 -16.88 3.30
N SER A 136 1.08 -17.80 3.48
CA SER A 136 -0.09 -17.91 2.60
C SER A 136 -0.87 -16.59 2.51
N SER A 137 -1.06 -15.88 3.62
CA SER A 137 -1.72 -14.56 3.64
C SER A 137 -0.94 -13.51 2.83
N SER A 138 0.39 -13.53 2.90
CA SER A 138 1.24 -12.62 2.12
C SER A 138 1.06 -12.87 0.62
N ARG A 139 1.07 -14.15 0.19
CA ARG A 139 0.85 -14.53 -1.22
C ARG A 139 -0.55 -14.15 -1.70
N ILE A 140 -1.58 -14.33 -0.87
CA ILE A 140 -2.96 -13.92 -1.18
C ILE A 140 -3.04 -12.40 -1.33
N PHE A 141 -2.43 -11.64 -0.42
CA PHE A 141 -2.38 -10.18 -0.49
C PHE A 141 -1.76 -9.69 -1.80
N ILE A 142 -0.59 -10.22 -2.15
CA ILE A 142 0.12 -9.86 -3.39
C ILE A 142 -0.72 -10.22 -4.62
N LYS A 143 -1.34 -11.41 -4.63
CA LYS A 143 -2.23 -11.83 -5.72
C LYS A 143 -3.37 -10.84 -5.93
N ILE A 144 -4.06 -10.45 -4.86
CA ILE A 144 -5.20 -9.52 -4.94
C ILE A 144 -4.71 -8.14 -5.38
N LEU A 145 -3.60 -7.65 -4.82
CA LEU A 145 -3.00 -6.35 -5.16
C LEU A 145 -2.72 -6.25 -6.66
N PHE A 146 -2.05 -7.25 -7.24
CA PHE A 146 -1.71 -7.25 -8.66
C PHE A 146 -2.91 -7.51 -9.58
N GLN A 147 -3.88 -8.30 -9.12
CA GLN A 147 -5.13 -8.49 -9.85
C GLN A 147 -5.90 -7.17 -9.96
N GLU A 148 -6.03 -6.43 -8.87
CA GLU A 148 -6.71 -5.12 -8.88
C GLU A 148 -5.93 -4.07 -9.69
N LEU A 149 -4.60 -4.05 -9.61
CA LEU A 149 -3.77 -3.20 -10.47
C LEU A 149 -3.96 -3.51 -11.95
N TYR A 150 -4.10 -4.79 -12.30
CA TYR A 150 -4.40 -5.21 -13.66
C TYR A 150 -5.77 -4.72 -14.11
N GLU A 151 -6.80 -4.80 -13.26
CA GLU A 151 -8.15 -4.29 -13.58
C GLU A 151 -8.14 -2.76 -13.78
N HIS A 152 -7.38 -2.03 -12.97
CA HIS A 152 -7.30 -0.56 -13.06
C HIS A 152 -6.48 -0.05 -14.25
N LEU A 153 -5.32 -0.66 -14.52
CA LEU A 153 -4.35 -0.16 -15.50
C LEU A 153 -4.41 -0.89 -16.84
N GLY A 154 -4.91 -2.11 -16.84
CA GLY A 154 -4.74 -3.07 -17.93
C GLY A 154 -3.29 -3.57 -18.05
N ILE A 155 -3.12 -4.66 -18.82
CA ILE A 155 -1.82 -5.34 -18.95
C ILE A 155 -0.71 -4.48 -19.53
N ARG A 156 -1.04 -3.57 -20.45
CA ARG A 156 -0.04 -2.78 -21.18
C ARG A 156 0.67 -1.80 -20.24
N LEU A 157 -0.11 -0.98 -19.54
CA LEU A 157 0.41 0.03 -18.63
C LEU A 157 1.04 -0.61 -17.38
N LEU A 158 0.43 -1.69 -16.86
CA LEU A 158 1.03 -2.44 -15.76
C LEU A 158 2.40 -3.00 -16.15
N LYS A 159 2.54 -3.58 -17.36
CA LYS A 159 3.82 -4.09 -17.85
C LYS A 159 4.84 -2.96 -18.02
N GLU A 160 4.45 -1.82 -18.55
CA GLU A 160 5.33 -0.64 -18.67
C GLU A 160 5.86 -0.22 -17.31
N ARG A 161 4.99 -0.07 -16.31
CA ARG A 161 5.37 0.30 -14.94
C ARG A 161 6.32 -0.72 -14.30
N LEU A 162 6.04 -2.02 -14.45
CA LEU A 162 6.89 -3.07 -13.88
C LEU A 162 8.25 -3.20 -14.59
N ASN A 163 8.37 -2.73 -15.83
CA ASN A 163 9.63 -2.72 -16.58
C ASN A 163 10.36 -1.38 -16.54
N ASP A 164 9.86 -0.39 -15.79
CA ASP A 164 10.54 0.89 -15.60
C ASP A 164 11.93 0.65 -15.01
N GLN A 165 12.96 1.11 -15.74
CA GLN A 165 14.35 0.87 -15.39
C GLN A 165 14.75 1.54 -14.06
N THR A 166 14.11 2.65 -13.70
CA THR A 166 14.36 3.37 -12.44
C THR A 166 13.84 2.62 -11.21
N MET A 167 12.86 1.74 -11.40
CA MET A 167 12.16 1.03 -10.32
C MET A 167 12.65 -0.41 -10.13
N GLN A 168 13.64 -0.86 -10.91
CA GLN A 168 14.04 -2.27 -10.92
C GLN A 168 14.60 -2.75 -9.58
N GLU A 169 15.30 -1.89 -8.84
CA GLU A 169 15.77 -2.22 -7.48
C GLU A 169 14.58 -2.45 -6.53
N SER A 170 13.51 -1.66 -6.67
CA SER A 170 12.29 -1.81 -5.86
C SER A 170 11.50 -3.07 -6.21
N PHE A 171 11.68 -3.63 -7.41
CA PHE A 171 10.95 -4.83 -7.85
C PHE A 171 11.78 -6.10 -7.76
N ALA A 172 13.08 -6.01 -7.49
CA ALA A 172 14.00 -7.15 -7.44
C ALA A 172 13.57 -8.23 -6.44
N SER A 173 12.95 -7.83 -5.32
CA SER A 173 12.45 -8.73 -4.28
C SER A 173 11.12 -9.42 -4.62
N ILE A 174 10.39 -8.91 -5.62
CA ILE A 174 9.12 -9.47 -6.10
C ILE A 174 9.35 -10.33 -7.34
N PHE A 175 10.20 -9.86 -8.24
CA PHE A 175 10.57 -10.54 -9.47
C PHE A 175 12.07 -10.80 -9.44
N PRO A 176 12.52 -11.89 -8.79
CA PRO A 176 13.91 -12.30 -8.83
C PRO A 176 14.34 -12.41 -10.29
N ARG A 177 15.20 -11.49 -10.72
CA ARG A 177 15.90 -11.59 -12.00
C ARG A 177 17.03 -12.58 -11.79
N ASP A 178 16.68 -13.85 -11.57
CA ASP A 178 17.66 -14.92 -11.62
C ASP A 178 18.30 -14.85 -13.00
N ASN A 179 19.57 -14.44 -13.02
CA ASN A 179 20.44 -14.56 -14.17
C ASN A 179 20.70 -16.06 -14.40
N ARG A 180 19.67 -16.79 -14.85
CA ARG A 180 19.79 -18.20 -15.25
C ARG A 180 20.42 -18.36 -16.64
N ASN A 181 21.01 -17.31 -17.20
CA ASN A 181 21.82 -17.34 -18.41
C ASN A 181 23.11 -16.52 -18.26
N ASN A 182 24.07 -17.04 -17.50
CA ASN A 182 25.41 -17.20 -18.08
C ASN A 182 25.27 -18.29 -19.16
N ALA A 183 24.67 -17.95 -20.30
CA ALA A 183 24.98 -18.66 -21.52
C ALA A 183 26.45 -18.32 -21.84
N SER A 184 27.28 -19.35 -22.05
CA SER A 184 28.68 -19.30 -22.49
C SER A 184 29.73 -18.77 -21.51
N VAL A 185 30.10 -19.55 -20.48
CA VAL A 185 31.52 -19.86 -20.16
C VAL A 185 31.61 -21.22 -19.43
N GLN A 186 31.52 -22.32 -20.18
CA GLN A 186 32.42 -23.44 -19.95
C GLN A 186 33.17 -23.64 -21.26
N ASN A 187 34.39 -23.12 -21.30
CA ASN A 187 35.42 -23.60 -22.21
C ASN A 187 35.65 -25.08 -21.86
N GLU A 188 34.90 -25.99 -22.47
CA GLU A 188 35.43 -27.33 -22.72
C GLU A 188 36.35 -27.20 -23.92
N GLN A 189 37.65 -27.32 -23.65
CA GLN A 189 38.67 -27.50 -24.66
C GLN A 189 38.28 -28.66 -25.58
N CYS A 190 38.08 -28.37 -26.87
CA CYS A 190 38.30 -29.38 -27.90
C CYS A 190 39.76 -29.88 -27.76
N PRO A 191 40.02 -31.19 -27.62
CA PRO A 191 41.38 -31.70 -27.74
C PRO A 191 41.81 -31.60 -29.22
N PRO A 192 43.05 -31.19 -29.51
CA PRO A 192 43.55 -31.23 -30.87
C PRO A 192 43.74 -32.68 -31.33
N CYS A 193 43.29 -32.95 -32.56
CA CYS A 193 43.57 -34.18 -33.28
C CYS A 193 45.09 -34.42 -33.35
N VAL A 194 45.52 -35.62 -32.97
CA VAL A 194 46.76 -36.28 -33.44
C VAL A 194 46.41 -37.73 -33.74
#